data_AF-A0A382ZAF4-F1
#
_entry.id   AF-A0A382ZAF4-F1
#
_cell.length_a   1.000
_cell.length_b   1.000
_cell.length_c   1.000
_cell.angle_alpha   90.00
_cell.angle_beta   90.00
_cell.angle_gamma   90.00
#
_symmetry.space_group_name_H-M   'P 1'
#
loop_
_entity.id
_entity.type
_entity.pdbx_description
1 polymer ?
#
loop_
_entity_poly.entity_id
_entity_poly.type
_entity_poly.pdbx_seq_one_letter_code
_entity_poly.pdbx_strand_id
1 'polypeptide(L)'
;QHTNKVIAEQESKNLSATILNQQSRWGLSDTDVIGPTPAFPSRVRGSYRWQIILRGPNPRSLLDKVYFAVNNAGRGKMPRGWFIDIDPVSFN
;
A
#
# COMPACT_ATOMS: atom_id res chain seq x y z
N GLN A 1 4.23 2.20 -8.35
CA GLN A 1 4.72 3.31 -9.20
C GLN A 1 4.50 2.97 -10.67
N HIS A 2 4.12 3.95 -11.50
CA HIS A 2 3.77 3.72 -12.90
C HIS A 2 4.12 4.94 -13.77
N THR A 3 4.42 4.77 -15.06
CA THR A 3 4.78 5.88 -15.97
C THR A 3 3.59 6.76 -16.35
N ASN A 4 2.38 6.19 -16.34
CA ASN A 4 1.11 6.89 -16.47
C ASN A 4 0.55 7.29 -15.10
N LYS A 5 0.29 8.60 -14.91
CA LYS A 5 -0.23 9.21 -13.68
C LYS A 5 -1.59 8.63 -13.27
N VAL A 6 -2.53 8.53 -14.21
CA VAL A 6 -3.91 8.09 -13.94
C VAL A 6 -3.92 6.64 -13.47
N ILE A 7 -3.11 5.80 -14.11
CA ILE A 7 -2.95 4.40 -13.70
C ILE A 7 -2.34 4.32 -12.30
N ALA A 8 -1.27 5.08 -12.02
CA ALA A 8 -0.63 5.08 -10.70
C ALA A 8 -1.61 5.48 -9.58
N GLU A 9 -2.43 6.50 -9.82
CA GLU A 9 -3.45 6.96 -8.88
C GLU A 9 -4.55 5.91 -8.69
N GLN A 10 -5.10 5.37 -9.76
CA GLN A 10 -6.18 4.39 -9.68
C GLN A 10 -5.73 3.11 -8.97
N GLU A 11 -4.54 2.59 -9.29
CA GLU A 11 -3.97 1.43 -8.59
C GLU A 11 -3.79 1.69 -7.10
N SER A 12 -3.38 2.90 -6.72
CA SER A 12 -3.23 3.28 -5.31
C SER A 12 -4.56 3.32 -4.55
N LYS A 13 -5.60 3.85 -5.18
CA LYS A 13 -6.97 3.86 -4.64
C LYS A 13 -7.50 2.45 -4.47
N ASN A 14 -7.28 1.59 -5.46
CA ASN A 14 -7.71 0.18 -5.40
C ASN A 14 -7.01 -0.58 -4.26
N LEU A 15 -5.69 -0.39 -4.10
CA LEU A 15 -4.97 -1.03 -3.00
C LEU A 15 -5.43 -0.49 -1.64
N SER A 16 -5.63 0.82 -1.50
CA SER A 16 -6.13 1.40 -0.25
C SER A 16 -7.51 0.86 0.12
N ALA A 17 -8.43 0.75 -0.84
CA ALA A 17 -9.75 0.15 -0.61
C ALA A 17 -9.63 -1.32 -0.16
N THR A 18 -8.69 -2.08 -0.75
CA THR A 18 -8.40 -3.45 -0.34
C THR A 18 -7.87 -3.52 1.09
N ILE A 19 -6.93 -2.65 1.46
CA ILE A 19 -6.35 -2.56 2.81
C ILE A 19 -7.44 -2.26 3.83
N LEU A 20 -8.25 -1.23 3.59
CA LEU A 20 -9.35 -0.84 4.49
C LEU A 20 -10.39 -1.95 4.64
N ASN A 21 -10.70 -2.65 3.54
CA ASN A 21 -11.61 -3.81 3.60
C ASN A 21 -11.03 -4.94 4.46
N GLN A 22 -9.74 -5.27 4.31
CA GLN A 22 -9.11 -6.28 5.17
C GLN A 22 -9.03 -5.83 6.62
N GLN A 23 -8.70 -4.57 6.88
CA GLN A 23 -8.66 -4.02 8.23
C GLN A 23 -9.99 -4.22 8.97
N SER A 24 -11.09 -3.83 8.30
CA SER A 24 -12.44 -4.00 8.84
C SER A 24 -12.81 -5.47 9.02
N ARG A 25 -12.56 -6.31 8.02
CA ARG A 25 -12.90 -7.75 8.06
C ARG A 25 -12.20 -8.52 9.18
N TRP A 26 -10.99 -8.12 9.54
CA TRP A 26 -10.16 -8.81 10.53
C TRP A 26 -10.08 -8.08 11.88
N GLY A 27 -10.79 -6.97 12.06
CA GLY A 27 -10.82 -6.22 13.31
C GLY A 27 -9.50 -5.56 13.70
N LEU A 28 -8.66 -5.20 12.72
CA LEU A 28 -7.32 -4.65 12.94
C LEU A 28 -7.32 -3.12 13.06
N SER A 29 -8.19 -2.58 13.91
CA SER A 29 -8.40 -1.13 14.07
C SER A 29 -7.26 -0.42 14.80
N ASP A 30 -6.32 -1.16 15.38
CA ASP A 30 -5.11 -0.63 16.02
C ASP A 30 -4.01 -0.23 15.01
N THR A 31 -4.18 -0.58 13.73
CA THR A 31 -3.31 -0.18 12.63
C THR A 31 -3.94 0.95 11.82
N ASP A 32 -3.43 2.17 11.94
CA ASP A 32 -3.79 3.27 11.07
C ASP A 32 -3.41 2.98 9.60
N VAL A 33 -4.28 3.38 8.68
CA VAL A 33 -4.07 3.34 7.23
C VAL A 33 -4.13 4.78 6.72
N ILE A 34 -3.00 5.33 6.28
CA ILE A 34 -2.88 6.72 5.85
C ILE A 34 -2.62 6.76 4.34
N GLY A 35 -3.43 7.53 3.62
CA GLY A 35 -3.39 7.65 2.16
C GLY A 35 -4.58 7.01 1.44
N PRO A 36 -4.49 6.77 0.13
CA PRO A 36 -3.29 6.88 -0.70
C PRO A 36 -2.95 8.35 -1.02
N THR A 37 -1.67 8.71 -0.94
CA THR A 37 -1.18 10.04 -1.33
C THR A 37 -0.04 9.93 -2.35
N PRO A 38 0.21 10.97 -3.16
CA PRO A 38 1.45 11.06 -3.92
C PRO A 38 2.64 10.97 -2.95
N ALA A 39 3.67 10.20 -3.30
CA ALA A 39 4.91 10.19 -2.53
C ALA A 39 5.72 11.47 -2.78
N PHE A 40 6.67 11.84 -1.91
CA PHE A 40 7.61 12.92 -2.18
C PHE A 40 9.01 12.38 -2.53
N PRO A 41 9.60 12.75 -3.69
CA PRO A 41 8.96 13.45 -4.81
C PRO A 41 7.94 12.57 -5.54
N SER A 42 6.90 13.19 -6.09
CA SER A 42 5.75 12.49 -6.69
C SER A 42 6.05 11.87 -8.06
N ARG A 43 7.17 12.26 -8.67
CA ARG A 43 7.67 11.68 -9.92
C ARG A 43 9.19 11.53 -9.88
N VAL A 44 9.69 10.34 -10.21
CA VAL A 44 11.13 10.03 -10.29
C VAL A 44 11.38 9.29 -11.60
N ARG A 45 12.35 9.76 -12.40
CA ARG A 45 12.76 9.11 -13.67
C ARG A 45 11.58 8.71 -14.57
N GLY A 46 10.59 9.60 -14.69
CA GLY A 46 9.41 9.39 -15.52
C GLY A 46 8.27 8.59 -14.87
N SER A 47 8.49 7.96 -13.72
CA SER A 47 7.46 7.20 -12.98
C SER A 47 6.80 8.02 -11.87
N TYR A 48 5.48 8.00 -11.82
CA TYR A 48 4.67 8.58 -10.74
C TYR A 48 4.62 7.63 -9.54
N ARG A 49 4.84 8.18 -8.35
CA ARG A 49 4.91 7.44 -7.08
C ARG A 49 3.75 7.83 -6.18
N TRP A 50 3.10 6.81 -5.64
CA TRP A 50 2.04 6.91 -4.64
C TRP A 50 2.42 6.02 -3.46
N GLN A 51 1.94 6.37 -2.28
CA GLN A 51 2.23 5.68 -1.03
C GLN A 51 0.97 5.51 -0.19
N ILE A 52 0.98 4.44 0.61
CA ILE A 52 0.01 4.15 1.67
C ILE A 52 0.86 3.75 2.88
N ILE A 53 0.61 4.36 4.03
CA ILE A 53 1.36 4.10 5.26
C ILE A 53 0.48 3.27 6.19
N LEU A 54 1.03 2.16 6.68
CA LEU A 54 0.46 1.36 7.76
C LEU A 54 1.23 1.68 9.03
N ARG A 55 0.55 2.12 10.08
CA ARG A 55 1.18 2.53 11.35
C ARG A 55 0.38 2.00 12.52
N GLY A 56 1.04 1.38 13.49
CA GLY A 56 0.38 0.86 14.69
C GLY A 56 1.33 -0.03 15.49
N PRO A 57 0.85 -0.68 16.56
CA PRO A 57 1.66 -1.59 17.35
C PRO A 57 2.01 -2.87 16.58
N ASN A 58 1.21 -3.28 15.59
CA ASN A 58 1.48 -4.46 14.76
C ASN A 58 0.93 -4.35 13.31
N PRO A 59 1.45 -3.42 12.48
CA PRO A 59 0.97 -3.21 11.11
C PRO A 59 1.21 -4.43 10.20
N ARG A 60 2.13 -5.32 10.58
CA ARG A 60 2.45 -6.55 9.86
C ARG A 60 1.23 -7.46 9.74
N SER A 61 0.40 -7.52 10.78
CA SER A 61 -0.82 -8.33 10.79
C SER A 61 -1.79 -7.93 9.67
N LEU A 62 -2.00 -6.63 9.47
CA LEU A 62 -2.84 -6.13 8.38
C LEU A 62 -2.20 -6.38 7.02
N LEU A 63 -0.89 -6.14 6.92
CA LEU A 63 -0.13 -6.37 5.71
C LEU A 63 -0.25 -7.83 5.23
N ASP A 64 -0.19 -8.81 6.15
CA ASP A 64 -0.39 -10.23 5.81
C ASP A 64 -1.75 -10.49 5.17
N LYS A 65 -2.84 -9.94 5.73
CA LYS A 65 -4.19 -10.13 5.19
C LYS A 65 -4.33 -9.55 3.78
N VAL A 66 -3.70 -8.40 3.55
CA VAL A 66 -3.68 -7.73 2.24
C VAL A 66 -2.90 -8.57 1.22
N TYR A 67 -1.74 -9.10 1.61
CA TYR A 67 -0.96 -10.00 0.76
C TYR A 67 -1.75 -11.23 0.32
N PHE A 68 -2.50 -11.86 1.22
CA PHE A 68 -3.35 -13.00 0.86
C PHE A 68 -4.47 -12.59 -0.10
N ALA A 69 -5.16 -11.48 0.19
CA ALA A 69 -6.29 -11.00 -0.62
C ALA A 69 -5.88 -10.60 -2.04
N VAL A 70 -4.73 -9.93 -2.20
CA VAL A 70 -4.26 -9.47 -3.51
C VAL A 70 -3.75 -10.61 -4.39
N ASN A 71 -3.32 -11.74 -3.80
CA ASN A 71 -2.53 -12.74 -4.53
C ASN A 71 -3.20 -14.10 -4.75
N ASN A 72 -4.42 -14.38 -4.25
CA ASN A 72 -5.30 -15.54 -4.54
C ASN A 72 -4.69 -16.98 -4.57
N ALA A 73 -3.38 -17.19 -4.39
CA ALA A 73 -2.66 -18.42 -4.80
C ALA A 73 -1.59 -18.89 -3.79
N GLY A 74 -1.69 -18.52 -2.52
CA GLY A 74 -0.94 -19.20 -1.44
C GLY A 74 0.56 -18.93 -1.33
N ARG A 75 1.20 -18.22 -2.27
CA ARG A 75 2.56 -17.63 -2.10
C ARG A 75 2.58 -16.21 -2.67
N GLY A 76 2.35 -15.24 -1.78
CA GLY A 76 2.08 -13.85 -2.13
C GLY A 76 3.29 -13.13 -2.70
N LYS A 77 3.21 -12.71 -3.96
CA LYS A 77 4.12 -11.73 -4.54
C LYS A 77 3.32 -10.47 -4.83
N MET A 78 3.64 -9.37 -4.16
CA MET A 78 2.99 -8.08 -4.40
C MET A 78 3.00 -7.78 -5.92
N PRO A 79 1.90 -7.23 -6.50
CA PRO A 79 1.87 -6.90 -7.91
C PRO A 79 3.08 -6.04 -8.31
N ARG A 80 3.53 -6.19 -9.55
CA ARG A 80 4.69 -5.45 -10.05
C ARG A 80 4.50 -3.94 -9.84
N GLY A 81 5.57 -3.25 -9.46
CA GLY A 81 5.58 -1.79 -9.27
C GLY A 81 5.26 -1.33 -7.85
N TRP A 82 4.89 -2.24 -6.94
CA TRP A 82 4.77 -1.96 -5.51
C TRP A 82 6.04 -2.36 -4.76
N PHE A 83 6.41 -1.54 -3.79
CA PHE A 83 7.53 -1.75 -2.89
C PHE A 83 7.02 -1.62 -1.46
N ILE A 84 7.60 -2.42 -0.57
CA ILE A 84 7.36 -2.28 0.87
C ILE A 84 8.65 -1.76 1.47
N ASP A 85 8.51 -0.65 2.18
CA ASP A 85 9.57 -0.05 2.98
C ASP A 85 9.19 -0.26 4.45
N ILE A 86 10.10 -0.85 5.23
CA ILE A 86 9.91 -1.12 6.65
C ILE A 86 10.77 -0.11 7.39
N ASP A 87 10.15 0.62 8.32
CA ASP A 87 10.78 1.69 9.09
C ASP A 87 11.52 2.70 8.19
N PRO A 88 10.80 3.35 7.25
CA PRO A 88 11.44 4.29 6.35
C PRO A 88 12.01 5.46 7.14
N VAL A 89 13.21 5.88 6.76
CA VAL A 89 13.94 7.00 7.38
C VAL A 89 13.28 8.37 7.17
N SER A 90 12.21 8.46 6.35
CA SER A 90 11.49 9.71 6.09
C SER A 90 10.04 9.48 5.66
N PHE A 91 9.12 10.28 6.20
CA PHE A 91 7.73 10.41 5.76
C PHE A 91 7.46 11.90 5.49
N ASN A 92 7.61 12.35 4.24
CA ASN A 92 7.25 13.71 3.82
C ASN A 92 6.11 13.66 2.80
#